data_AF-Q6BI50-F1
#
_entry.id   AF-Q6BI50-F1
#
_cell.length_a   1.000
_cell.length_b   1.000
_cell.length_c   1.000
_cell.angle_alpha   90.00
_cell.angle_beta   90.00
_cell.angle_gamma   90.00
#
_symmetry.space_group_name_H-M   'P 1'
#
loop_
_entity.id
_entity.type
_entity.pdbx_description
1 polymer ?
#
loop_
_entity_poly.entity_id
_entity_poly.type
_entity_poly.pdbx_seq_one_letter_code
_entity_poly.pdbx_strand_id
1 'polypeptide(L)'
;MICVECTNPDIDCLYFRYKSEYIKLTICSKCGRVADKYIEYDNVILFLDIMLLKPQAYRHLTYNITESELLKDEATHKGYIKRNASHSTVFSLKGSILRYRALIRFVTVMILFEVYLTCAYEERKDKHSIIMAFILDQEIQYQYLFFILKSILEEATLNFSIQYFSHKFFKWGSIESKNINEQFQNGYRRYVLLVSVLVSSSIKLFPILMLIWPYDRTTISTTIINVIGFLNTTEALKLVTNMNYISITVILGISTALKNLISRSILGVLVSYMSNSTISQIQTSEYNETIDSLRNSIDFLRSLKDSLIN
;
A
#
# COMPACT_ATOMS: atom_id res chain seq x y z
N MET A 1 18.72 -9.90 -5.31
CA MET A 1 17.56 -10.75 -4.94
C MET A 1 17.78 -11.24 -3.51
N ILE A 2 16.76 -11.78 -2.83
CA ILE A 2 16.89 -12.28 -1.46
C ILE A 2 16.33 -13.70 -1.28
N CYS A 3 16.82 -14.40 -0.24
CA CYS A 3 16.24 -15.67 0.17
C CYS A 3 14.93 -15.44 0.94
N VAL A 4 13.85 -16.09 0.55
CA VAL A 4 12.54 -15.96 1.21
C VAL A 4 12.53 -16.51 2.63
N GLU A 5 13.43 -17.45 2.94
CA GLU A 5 13.53 -18.10 4.26
C GLU A 5 14.35 -17.28 5.25
N CYS A 6 15.60 -16.93 4.89
CA CYS A 6 16.58 -16.34 5.81
C CYS A 6 16.98 -14.89 5.49
N THR A 7 16.30 -14.24 4.53
CA THR A 7 16.57 -12.87 4.07
C THR A 7 18.01 -12.61 3.66
N ASN A 8 18.74 -13.65 3.27
CA ASN A 8 20.10 -13.51 2.78
C ASN A 8 20.12 -12.74 1.45
N PRO A 9 20.82 -11.61 1.34
CA PRO A 9 20.88 -10.82 0.11
C PRO A 9 21.95 -11.33 -0.88
N ASP A 10 22.78 -12.29 -0.47
CA ASP A 10 23.85 -12.86 -1.30
C ASP A 10 23.30 -13.91 -2.29
N ILE A 11 22.34 -13.51 -3.13
CA ILE A 11 21.79 -14.32 -4.21
C ILE A 11 21.79 -13.50 -5.50
N ASP A 12 22.62 -13.95 -6.45
CA ASP A 12 22.75 -13.32 -7.76
C ASP A 12 21.60 -13.71 -8.69
N CYS A 13 21.24 -15.01 -8.72
CA CYS A 13 20.15 -15.55 -9.54
C CYS A 13 19.31 -16.56 -8.74
N LEU A 14 17.98 -16.47 -8.83
CA LEU A 14 17.07 -17.36 -8.10
C LEU A 14 16.85 -18.71 -8.78
N TYR A 15 17.01 -18.79 -10.10
CA TYR A 15 16.83 -20.02 -10.85
C TYR A 15 17.69 -20.04 -12.12
N PHE A 16 18.01 -21.23 -12.60
CA PHE A 16 18.67 -21.46 -13.89
C PHE A 16 17.72 -22.15 -14.84
N ARG A 17 17.57 -21.63 -16.06
CA ARG A 17 16.79 -22.26 -17.12
C ARG A 17 17.72 -23.02 -18.06
N TYR A 18 17.52 -24.32 -18.19
CA TYR A 18 18.24 -25.15 -19.15
C TYR A 18 17.61 -25.02 -20.54
N LYS A 19 18.34 -25.43 -21.58
CA LYS A 19 17.84 -25.43 -22.98
C LYS A 19 16.55 -26.25 -23.17
N SER A 20 16.30 -27.22 -22.29
CA SER A 20 15.12 -28.07 -22.27
C SER A 20 13.94 -27.46 -21.52
N GLU A 21 13.92 -26.14 -21.30
CA GLU A 21 12.87 -25.42 -20.58
C GLU A 21 12.71 -25.76 -19.09
N TYR A 22 13.47 -26.74 -18.60
CA TYR A 22 13.53 -27.09 -17.18
C TYR A 22 14.22 -26.00 -16.38
N ILE A 23 13.58 -25.56 -15.30
CA ILE A 23 14.15 -24.62 -14.33
C ILE A 23 14.72 -25.37 -13.13
N LYS A 24 15.89 -24.94 -12.66
CA LYS A 24 16.50 -25.42 -11.42
C LYS A 24 16.63 -24.26 -10.45
N LEU A 25 15.98 -24.37 -9.30
CA LEU A 25 16.03 -23.35 -8.26
C LEU A 25 17.39 -23.33 -7.56
N THR A 26 17.84 -22.13 -7.20
CA THR A 26 19.09 -21.91 -6.47
C THR A 26 18.92 -22.28 -5.00
N ILE A 27 19.94 -22.93 -4.42
CA ILE A 27 20.01 -23.24 -2.99
C ILE A 27 20.75 -22.11 -2.28
N CYS A 28 20.19 -21.61 -1.19
CA CYS A 28 20.81 -20.53 -0.41
C CYS A 28 22.05 -21.04 0.35
N SER A 29 23.21 -20.42 0.14
CA SER A 29 24.47 -20.75 0.83
C SER A 29 24.40 -20.65 2.35
N LYS A 30 23.59 -19.72 2.87
CA LYS A 30 23.46 -19.47 4.31
C LYS A 30 22.58 -20.48 5.07
N CYS A 31 21.41 -20.83 4.52
CA CYS A 31 20.42 -21.68 5.22
C CYS A 31 20.26 -23.09 4.63
N GLY A 32 20.87 -23.37 3.47
CA GLY A 32 20.80 -24.67 2.80
C GLY A 32 19.43 -25.01 2.20
N ARG A 33 18.43 -24.14 2.31
CA ARG A 33 17.10 -24.32 1.71
C ARG A 33 17.04 -23.70 0.31
N VAL A 34 16.04 -24.09 -0.46
CA VAL A 34 15.71 -23.44 -1.73
C VAL A 34 15.51 -21.93 -1.50
N ALA A 35 16.19 -21.11 -2.29
CA ALA A 35 16.24 -19.67 -2.10
C ALA A 35 14.86 -19.01 -2.22
N ASP A 36 14.07 -19.46 -3.20
CA ASP A 36 12.72 -18.99 -3.46
C ASP A 36 11.89 -20.06 -4.18
N LYS A 37 10.95 -20.66 -3.44
CA LYS A 37 10.06 -21.71 -3.95
C LYS A 37 8.88 -21.17 -4.75
N TYR A 38 8.52 -19.89 -4.58
CA TYR A 38 7.31 -19.33 -5.20
C TYR A 38 7.44 -19.09 -6.69
N ILE A 39 8.65 -19.23 -7.24
CA ILE A 39 8.92 -19.17 -8.68
C ILE A 39 8.20 -20.29 -9.44
N GLU A 40 8.03 -21.46 -8.81
CA GLU A 40 7.31 -22.61 -9.38
C GLU A 40 5.82 -22.60 -9.03
N TYR A 41 5.39 -21.78 -8.07
CA TYR A 41 4.02 -21.81 -7.58
C TYR A 41 3.11 -20.99 -8.50
N ASP A 42 1.88 -21.46 -8.67
CA ASP A 42 0.85 -20.69 -9.38
C ASP A 42 0.49 -19.40 -8.62
N ASN A 43 0.14 -18.37 -9.39
CA ASN A 43 -0.25 -17.06 -8.87
C ASN A 43 -1.40 -17.14 -7.85
N VAL A 44 -2.29 -18.14 -7.96
CA VAL A 44 -3.40 -18.34 -7.01
C VAL A 44 -2.89 -18.77 -5.63
N ILE A 45 -1.93 -19.71 -5.58
CA ILE A 45 -1.33 -20.16 -4.32
C ILE A 45 -0.52 -19.03 -3.70
N LEU A 46 0.26 -18.32 -4.53
CA LEU A 46 0.99 -17.14 -4.09
C LEU A 46 0.04 -16.08 -3.49
N PHE A 47 -1.08 -15.80 -4.15
CA PHE A 47 -2.10 -14.86 -3.68
C PHE A 47 -2.69 -15.26 -2.32
N LEU A 48 -3.06 -16.54 -2.15
CA LEU A 48 -3.57 -17.04 -0.86
C LEU A 48 -2.51 -16.91 0.25
N ASP A 49 -1.26 -17.24 -0.04
CA ASP A 49 -0.18 -17.15 0.93
C ASP A 49 0.16 -15.69 1.29
N ILE A 50 0.02 -14.76 0.35
CA ILE A 50 0.07 -13.31 0.62
C ILE A 50 -1.12 -12.91 1.51
N MET A 51 -2.34 -13.33 1.21
CA MET A 51 -3.51 -13.02 2.06
C MET A 51 -3.34 -13.51 3.50
N LEU A 52 -2.65 -14.65 3.68
CA LEU A 52 -2.35 -15.23 4.98
C LEU A 52 -1.12 -14.62 5.66
N LEU A 53 -0.57 -13.51 5.15
CA LEU A 53 0.63 -12.85 5.69
C LEU A 53 1.84 -13.79 5.81
N LYS A 54 1.95 -14.82 4.97
CA LYS A 54 3.10 -15.72 5.06
C LYS A 54 4.39 -14.96 4.75
N PRO A 55 5.38 -14.96 5.68
CA PRO A 55 6.62 -14.19 5.53
C PRO A 55 7.33 -14.44 4.20
N GLN A 56 7.35 -15.70 3.75
CA GLN A 56 8.08 -16.12 2.56
C GLN A 56 7.42 -15.57 1.28
N ALA A 57 6.09 -15.60 1.19
CA ALA A 57 5.34 -15.07 0.05
C ALA A 57 5.45 -13.55 -0.03
N TYR A 58 5.37 -12.86 1.11
CA TYR A 58 5.59 -11.41 1.18
C TYR A 58 7.00 -11.02 0.72
N ARG A 59 8.04 -11.75 1.14
CA ARG A 59 9.43 -11.51 0.70
C ARG A 59 9.62 -11.76 -0.79
N HIS A 60 9.02 -12.82 -1.32
CA HIS A 60 9.00 -13.10 -2.76
C HIS A 60 8.39 -11.92 -3.53
N LEU A 61 7.19 -11.48 -3.14
CA LEU A 61 6.51 -10.38 -3.82
C LEU A 61 7.24 -9.04 -3.70
N THR A 62 7.60 -8.65 -2.48
CA THR A 62 8.12 -7.30 -2.21
C THR A 62 9.55 -7.11 -2.68
N TYR A 63 10.39 -8.14 -2.64
CA TYR A 63 11.79 -8.03 -3.06
C TYR A 63 12.04 -8.70 -4.41
N ASN A 64 11.76 -10.01 -4.53
CA ASN A 64 12.19 -10.77 -5.70
C ASN A 64 11.39 -10.42 -6.96
N ILE A 65 10.06 -10.33 -6.87
CA ILE A 65 9.22 -9.88 -7.99
C ILE A 65 9.57 -8.43 -8.33
N THR A 66 9.59 -7.53 -7.34
CA THR A 66 9.94 -6.11 -7.53
C THR A 66 11.28 -5.92 -8.26
N GLU A 67 12.33 -6.63 -7.83
CA GLU A 67 13.64 -6.59 -8.46
C GLU A 67 13.59 -7.18 -9.88
N SER A 68 12.91 -8.31 -10.07
CA SER A 68 12.77 -8.94 -11.39
C SER A 68 12.01 -8.05 -12.39
N GLU A 69 10.99 -7.31 -11.94
CA GLU A 69 10.25 -6.37 -12.78
C GLU A 69 11.11 -5.17 -13.19
N LEU A 70 11.95 -4.66 -12.28
CA LEU A 70 12.89 -3.59 -12.61
C LEU A 70 13.94 -4.07 -13.62
N LEU A 71 14.50 -5.26 -13.40
CA LEU A 71 15.50 -5.88 -14.28
C LEU A 71 14.95 -6.26 -15.67
N LYS A 72 13.66 -6.07 -15.98
CA LYS A 72 13.18 -6.17 -17.37
C LYS A 72 13.65 -5.00 -18.24
N ASP A 73 14.00 -3.87 -17.62
CA ASP A 73 14.58 -2.72 -18.31
C ASP A 73 16.11 -2.79 -18.25
N GLU A 74 16.75 -2.94 -19.41
CA GLU A 74 18.21 -3.03 -19.57
C GLU A 74 18.96 -1.89 -18.87
N ALA A 75 18.37 -0.68 -18.80
CA ALA A 75 18.98 0.47 -18.15
C ALA A 75 19.17 0.30 -16.65
N THR A 76 18.42 -0.60 -16.01
CA THR A 76 18.49 -0.84 -14.56
C THR A 76 19.55 -1.86 -14.16
N HIS A 77 20.06 -2.65 -15.11
CA HIS A 77 21.08 -3.65 -14.86
C HIS A 77 22.38 -3.02 -14.37
N LYS A 78 23.00 -3.65 -13.38
CA LYS A 78 24.35 -3.29 -12.94
C LYS A 78 25.35 -3.42 -14.11
N GLY A 79 26.08 -2.34 -14.37
CA GLY A 79 27.07 -2.28 -15.46
C GLY A 79 26.51 -1.84 -16.82
N TYR A 80 25.26 -1.39 -16.91
CA TYR A 80 24.73 -0.77 -18.13
C TYR A 80 25.55 0.48 -18.50
N ILE A 81 26.24 0.42 -19.64
CA ILE A 81 26.93 1.55 -20.25
C ILE A 81 26.02 2.12 -21.33
N LYS A 82 25.61 3.37 -21.17
CA LYS A 82 24.77 4.09 -22.14
C LYS A 82 25.53 4.19 -23.47
N ARG A 83 25.26 3.29 -24.42
CA ARG A 83 25.79 3.40 -25.79
C ARG A 83 25.20 4.65 -26.44
N ASN A 84 26.06 5.43 -27.08
CA ASN A 84 25.76 6.74 -27.68
C ASN A 84 24.45 6.72 -28.50
N ALA A 85 23.37 7.18 -27.88
CA ALA A 85 22.15 7.58 -28.55
C ALA A 85 22.02 9.08 -28.35
N SER A 86 22.13 9.78 -29.48
CA SER A 86 21.81 11.18 -29.67
C SER A 86 20.54 11.56 -28.90
N HIS A 87 20.69 12.52 -27.99
CA HIS A 87 19.64 13.41 -27.52
C HIS A 87 18.29 12.78 -27.10
N SER A 88 18.29 11.72 -26.29
CA SER A 88 17.11 11.39 -25.47
C SER A 88 17.42 11.69 -24.00
N THR A 89 16.73 12.70 -23.48
CA THR A 89 16.72 13.07 -22.06
C THR A 89 16.57 11.81 -21.21
N VAL A 90 17.52 11.63 -20.28
CA VAL A 90 17.61 10.52 -19.31
C VAL A 90 16.38 10.42 -18.39
N PHE A 91 15.45 11.37 -18.51
CA PHE A 91 14.22 11.49 -17.75
C PHE A 91 12.99 11.64 -18.66
N SER A 92 12.89 10.81 -19.71
CA SER A 92 11.64 10.72 -20.47
C SER A 92 10.56 10.10 -19.58
N LEU A 93 9.48 10.84 -19.33
CA LEU A 93 8.30 10.39 -18.58
C LEU A 93 7.81 9.02 -19.10
N LYS A 94 7.89 8.81 -20.41
CA LYS A 94 7.53 7.56 -21.09
C LYS A 94 8.39 6.37 -20.66
N GLY A 95 9.70 6.58 -20.47
CA GLY A 95 10.62 5.54 -19.99
C GLY A 95 10.34 5.12 -18.55
N SER A 96 10.05 6.09 -17.67
CA SER A 96 9.65 5.79 -16.29
C SER A 96 8.31 5.06 -16.21
N ILE A 97 7.32 5.47 -17.00
CA ILE A 97 6.01 4.79 -17.04
C ILE A 97 6.16 3.34 -17.50
N LEU A 98 6.99 3.10 -18.54
CA LEU A 98 7.18 1.75 -19.06
C LEU A 98 7.87 0.84 -18.03
N ARG A 99 8.88 1.37 -17.33
CA ARG A 99 9.61 0.65 -16.26
C ARG A 99 8.71 0.25 -15.10
N TYR A 100 7.83 1.14 -14.65
CA TYR A 100 6.92 0.89 -13.52
C TYR A 100 5.51 0.44 -13.96
N ARG A 101 5.33 -0.01 -15.21
CA ARG A 101 4.01 -0.32 -15.78
C ARG A 101 3.19 -1.30 -14.94
N ALA A 102 3.82 -2.36 -14.42
CA ALA A 102 3.16 -3.35 -13.58
C ALA A 102 2.66 -2.74 -12.27
N LEU A 103 3.50 -1.93 -11.60
CA LEU A 103 3.12 -1.18 -10.40
C LEU A 103 1.99 -0.19 -10.68
N ILE A 104 2.09 0.60 -11.76
CA ILE A 104 1.07 1.60 -12.10
C ILE A 104 -0.27 0.89 -12.32
N ARG A 105 -0.28 -0.23 -13.06
CA ARG A 105 -1.49 -1.04 -13.26
C ARG A 105 -2.06 -1.53 -11.93
N PHE A 106 -1.22 -2.04 -11.02
CA PHE A 106 -1.66 -2.50 -9.71
C PHE A 106 -2.24 -1.37 -8.86
N VAL A 107 -1.55 -0.22 -8.78
CA VAL A 107 -2.01 0.99 -8.08
C VAL A 107 -3.32 1.49 -8.65
N THR A 108 -3.47 1.55 -9.97
CA THR A 108 -4.72 1.97 -10.62
C THR A 108 -5.89 1.07 -10.22
N VAL A 109 -5.71 -0.25 -10.24
CA VAL A 109 -6.75 -1.20 -9.84
C VAL A 109 -7.12 -1.00 -8.36
N MET A 110 -6.14 -0.87 -7.48
CA MET A 110 -6.36 -0.62 -6.06
C MET A 110 -7.15 0.68 -5.82
N ILE A 111 -6.76 1.78 -6.47
CA ILE A 111 -7.46 3.07 -6.35
C ILE A 111 -8.89 2.97 -6.87
N LEU A 112 -9.12 2.32 -8.02
CA LEU A 112 -10.48 2.18 -8.57
C LEU A 112 -11.41 1.42 -7.62
N PHE A 113 -10.92 0.33 -7.02
CA PHE A 113 -11.70 -0.41 -6.02
C PHE A 113 -11.95 0.41 -4.75
N GLU A 114 -10.96 1.15 -4.26
CA GLU A 114 -11.14 2.02 -3.09
C GLU A 114 -12.13 3.15 -3.36
N VAL A 115 -12.07 3.79 -4.52
CA VAL A 115 -13.03 4.82 -4.96
C VAL A 115 -14.44 4.26 -4.97
N TYR A 116 -14.61 3.08 -5.58
CA TYR A 116 -15.90 2.41 -5.65
C TYR A 116 -16.48 2.11 -4.26
N LEU A 117 -15.68 1.50 -3.38
CA LEU A 117 -16.11 1.17 -2.03
C LEU A 117 -16.41 2.39 -1.19
N THR A 118 -15.58 3.43 -1.29
CA THR A 118 -15.77 4.68 -0.55
C THR A 118 -17.07 5.35 -0.98
N CYS A 119 -17.31 5.46 -2.29
CA CYS A 119 -18.55 6.02 -2.82
C CYS A 119 -19.77 5.23 -2.33
N ALA A 120 -19.76 3.91 -2.52
CA ALA A 120 -20.89 3.05 -2.18
C ALA A 120 -21.16 2.97 -0.66
N TYR A 121 -20.14 3.10 0.18
CA TYR A 121 -20.32 3.16 1.64
C TYR A 121 -20.89 4.52 2.07
N GLU A 122 -20.43 5.61 1.49
CA GLU A 122 -20.89 6.96 1.83
C GLU A 122 -22.34 7.18 1.37
N GLU A 123 -22.75 6.66 0.21
CA GLU A 123 -24.16 6.70 -0.24
C GLU A 123 -25.13 5.96 0.68
N ARG A 124 -24.66 4.93 1.40
CA ARG A 124 -25.48 4.12 2.30
C ARG A 124 -25.52 4.63 3.73
N LYS A 125 -24.77 5.67 4.08
CA LYS A 125 -24.81 6.23 5.44
C LYS A 125 -26.08 7.06 5.63
N ASP A 126 -26.79 6.86 6.74
CA ASP A 126 -27.97 7.67 7.05
C ASP A 126 -27.64 9.11 7.47
N LYS A 127 -26.41 9.35 7.95
CA LYS A 127 -25.90 10.65 8.37
C LYS A 127 -24.69 11.01 7.54
N HIS A 128 -24.82 12.09 6.77
CA HIS A 128 -23.74 12.62 5.95
C HIS A 128 -23.11 13.83 6.61
N SER A 129 -21.80 13.97 6.45
CA SER A 129 -21.10 15.21 6.73
C SER A 129 -21.60 16.32 5.79
N ILE A 130 -21.38 17.59 6.16
CA ILE A 130 -21.78 18.74 5.31
C ILE A 130 -21.12 18.64 3.94
N ILE A 131 -19.86 18.20 3.90
CA ILE A 131 -19.11 17.98 2.65
C ILE A 131 -19.79 16.90 1.82
N MET A 132 -20.11 15.77 2.45
CA MET A 132 -20.69 14.62 1.75
C MET A 132 -22.09 14.95 1.22
N ALA A 133 -22.94 15.60 2.03
CA ALA A 133 -24.26 16.05 1.60
C ALA A 133 -24.19 17.01 0.39
N PHE A 134 -23.23 17.94 0.38
CA PHE A 134 -23.02 18.84 -0.75
C PHE A 134 -22.57 18.10 -2.02
N ILE A 135 -21.70 17.09 -1.88
CA ILE A 135 -21.14 16.37 -3.03
C ILE A 135 -22.13 15.39 -3.64
N LEU A 136 -22.98 14.75 -2.84
CA LEU A 136 -24.04 13.87 -3.36
C LEU A 136 -25.13 14.63 -4.13
N ASP A 137 -25.26 15.94 -3.93
CA ASP A 137 -26.21 16.79 -4.68
C ASP A 137 -25.67 17.23 -6.06
N GLN A 138 -24.37 17.10 -6.29
CA GLN A 138 -23.72 17.50 -7.55
C GLN A 138 -23.88 16.44 -8.65
N GLU A 139 -23.57 16.82 -9.89
CA GLU A 139 -23.52 15.87 -10.99
C GLU A 139 -22.51 14.74 -10.73
N ILE A 140 -22.86 13.55 -11.24
CA ILE A 140 -22.12 12.29 -11.07
C ILE A 140 -20.62 12.43 -11.42
N GLN A 141 -20.28 13.28 -12.41
CA GLN A 141 -18.89 13.49 -12.81
C GLN A 141 -18.04 14.13 -11.69
N TYR A 142 -18.58 15.16 -11.02
CA TYR A 142 -17.90 15.84 -9.93
C TYR A 142 -17.83 14.96 -8.68
N GLN A 143 -18.86 14.15 -8.43
CA GLN A 143 -18.86 13.15 -7.34
C GLN A 143 -17.69 12.17 -7.50
N TYR A 144 -17.52 11.54 -8.67
CA TYR A 144 -16.41 10.59 -8.89
C TYR A 144 -15.04 11.26 -8.89
N LEU A 145 -14.91 12.46 -9.46
CA LEU A 145 -13.64 13.20 -9.44
C LEU A 145 -13.19 13.50 -8.00
N PHE A 146 -14.13 13.87 -7.13
CA PHE A 146 -13.87 14.09 -5.71
C PHE A 146 -13.38 12.81 -5.02
N PHE A 147 -14.08 11.69 -5.21
CA PHE A 147 -13.68 10.42 -4.60
C PHE A 147 -12.31 9.94 -5.11
N ILE A 148 -12.01 10.10 -6.40
CA ILE A 148 -10.69 9.80 -6.97
C ILE A 148 -9.61 10.65 -6.29
N LEU A 149 -9.82 11.97 -6.18
CA LEU A 149 -8.87 12.86 -5.54
C LEU A 149 -8.66 12.49 -4.06
N LYS A 150 -9.75 12.21 -3.34
CA LYS A 150 -9.71 11.75 -1.94
C LYS A 150 -8.88 10.47 -1.80
N SER A 151 -9.15 9.44 -2.60
CA SER A 151 -8.43 8.16 -2.53
C SER A 151 -6.94 8.32 -2.87
N ILE A 152 -6.60 9.08 -3.92
CA ILE A 152 -5.20 9.35 -4.30
C ILE A 152 -4.49 10.08 -3.16
N LEU A 153 -5.11 11.13 -2.61
CA LEU A 153 -4.49 11.95 -1.57
C LEU A 153 -4.23 11.14 -0.30
N GLU A 154 -5.20 10.33 0.11
CA GLU A 154 -5.09 9.48 1.28
C GLU A 154 -3.97 8.45 1.15
N GLU A 155 -3.93 7.70 0.05
CA GLU A 155 -2.94 6.65 -0.16
C GLU A 155 -1.54 7.23 -0.41
N ALA A 156 -1.44 8.34 -1.16
CA ALA A 156 -0.17 9.03 -1.36
C ALA A 156 0.39 9.58 -0.05
N THR A 157 -0.44 10.20 0.79
CA THR A 157 0.00 10.75 2.09
C THR A 157 0.46 9.65 3.03
N LEU A 158 -0.28 8.54 3.09
CA LEU A 158 0.09 7.38 3.92
C LEU A 158 1.44 6.81 3.49
N ASN A 159 1.60 6.49 2.20
CA ASN A 159 2.83 5.89 1.68
C ASN A 159 4.03 6.84 1.80
N PHE A 160 3.84 8.12 1.48
CA PHE A 160 4.91 9.13 1.62
C PHE A 160 5.34 9.31 3.07
N SER A 161 4.39 9.36 4.01
CA SER A 161 4.67 9.47 5.45
C SER A 161 5.46 8.27 5.96
N ILE A 162 5.02 7.04 5.62
CA ILE A 162 5.70 5.81 6.01
C ILE A 162 7.14 5.79 5.46
N GLN A 163 7.33 6.14 4.19
CA GLN A 163 8.66 6.18 3.57
C GLN A 163 9.56 7.23 4.25
N TYR A 164 9.03 8.43 4.48
CA TYR A 164 9.76 9.51 5.14
C TYR A 164 10.22 9.12 6.55
N PHE A 165 9.31 8.60 7.37
CA PHE A 165 9.64 8.21 8.75
C PHE A 165 10.54 6.97 8.81
N SER A 166 10.30 5.97 7.97
CA SER A 166 11.15 4.76 7.93
C SER A 166 12.59 5.09 7.54
N HIS A 167 12.78 6.03 6.60
CA HIS A 167 14.12 6.47 6.22
C HIS A 167 14.77 7.33 7.32
N LYS A 168 14.04 8.34 7.83
CA LYS A 168 14.57 9.31 8.78
C LYS A 168 14.93 8.69 10.14
N PHE A 169 14.09 7.80 10.66
CA PHE A 169 14.27 7.26 12.00
C PHE A 169 15.10 5.97 12.04
N PHE A 170 15.03 5.13 11.00
CA PHE A 170 15.57 3.77 11.06
C PHE A 170 16.63 3.46 10.00
N LYS A 171 17.01 4.43 9.16
CA LYS A 171 17.94 4.23 8.02
C LYS A 171 17.57 2.99 7.20
N TRP A 172 16.27 2.72 7.09
CA TRP A 172 15.79 1.53 6.42
C TRP A 172 16.22 1.54 4.94
N GLY A 173 16.63 0.37 4.45
CA GLY A 173 17.15 0.20 3.09
C GLY A 173 18.67 0.34 2.97
N SER A 174 19.45 0.23 4.05
CA SER A 174 20.93 0.17 3.96
C SER A 174 21.45 -1.05 3.19
N ILE A 175 20.62 -2.08 3.01
CA ILE A 175 20.98 -3.29 2.26
C ILE A 175 20.65 -3.01 0.79
N GLU A 176 21.70 -2.82 -0.01
CA GLU A 176 21.58 -2.55 -1.44
C GLU A 176 21.47 -3.86 -2.23
N SER A 177 20.66 -3.84 -3.28
CA SER A 177 20.56 -4.99 -4.18
C SER A 177 21.81 -5.06 -5.05
N LYS A 178 22.45 -6.23 -5.15
CA LYS A 178 23.67 -6.36 -5.95
C LYS A 178 23.44 -6.24 -7.45
N ASN A 179 22.22 -6.46 -7.93
CA ASN A 179 21.91 -6.55 -9.36
C ASN A 179 21.48 -5.22 -9.98
N ILE A 180 21.03 -4.26 -9.16
CA ILE A 180 20.53 -2.97 -9.63
C ILE A 180 21.65 -1.92 -9.64
N ASN A 181 21.67 -1.08 -10.66
CA ASN A 181 22.56 0.07 -10.75
C ASN A 181 22.33 1.09 -9.61
N GLU A 182 23.38 1.71 -9.09
CA GLU A 182 23.37 2.63 -7.94
C GLU A 182 22.33 3.75 -8.08
N GLN A 183 22.15 4.28 -9.30
CA GLN A 183 21.18 5.35 -9.60
C GLN A 183 19.73 4.94 -9.30
N PHE A 184 19.38 3.65 -9.45
CA PHE A 184 18.02 3.15 -9.30
C PHE A 184 17.76 2.51 -7.94
N GLN A 185 18.78 2.40 -7.06
CA GLN A 185 18.63 1.81 -5.73
C GLN A 185 17.59 2.56 -4.86
N ASN A 186 17.54 3.89 -4.95
CA ASN A 186 16.55 4.68 -4.22
C ASN A 186 15.12 4.44 -4.73
N GLY A 187 14.96 4.29 -6.04
CA GLY A 187 13.67 3.93 -6.64
C GLY A 187 13.21 2.54 -6.22
N TYR A 188 14.13 1.56 -6.22
CA TYR A 188 13.89 0.21 -5.74
C TYR A 188 13.43 0.19 -4.27
N ARG A 189 14.16 0.86 -3.36
CA ARG A 189 13.77 0.93 -1.93
C ARG A 189 12.36 1.48 -1.74
N ARG A 190 12.00 2.55 -2.47
CA ARG A 190 10.65 3.12 -2.42
C ARG A 190 9.60 2.17 -3.00
N TYR A 191 9.92 1.47 -4.09
CA TYR A 191 9.03 0.50 -4.72
C TYR A 191 8.72 -0.68 -3.77
N VAL A 192 9.72 -1.24 -3.09
CA VAL A 192 9.55 -2.32 -2.11
C VAL A 192 8.56 -1.93 -1.00
N LEU A 193 8.72 -0.74 -0.39
CA LEU A 193 7.78 -0.27 0.64
C LEU A 193 6.39 -0.01 0.09
N LEU A 194 6.30 0.63 -1.07
CA LEU A 194 5.03 0.95 -1.70
C LEU A 194 4.23 -0.32 -2.00
N VAL A 195 4.85 -1.35 -2.56
CA VAL A 195 4.19 -2.66 -2.78
C VAL A 195 3.77 -3.29 -1.46
N SER A 196 4.64 -3.28 -0.45
CA SER A 196 4.32 -3.83 0.86
C SER A 196 3.07 -3.20 1.46
N VAL A 197 2.99 -1.86 1.45
CA VAL A 197 1.86 -1.12 2.02
C VAL A 197 0.61 -1.36 1.18
N LEU A 198 0.67 -1.22 -0.14
CA LEU A 198 -0.49 -1.43 -1.03
C LEU A 198 -1.08 -2.83 -0.93
N VAL A 199 -0.22 -3.85 -0.92
CA VAL A 199 -0.65 -5.24 -0.77
C VAL A 199 -1.29 -5.46 0.59
N SER A 200 -0.73 -4.87 1.66
CA SER A 200 -1.37 -4.94 2.97
C SER A 200 -2.67 -4.12 3.08
N SER A 201 -2.82 -3.04 2.31
CA SER A 201 -4.06 -2.27 2.21
C SER A 201 -5.18 -3.01 1.48
N SER A 202 -4.88 -4.06 0.70
CA SER A 202 -5.88 -4.85 -0.02
C SER A 202 -6.93 -5.51 0.86
N ILE A 203 -6.67 -5.68 2.17
CA ILE A 203 -7.68 -6.16 3.12
C ILE A 203 -8.90 -5.23 3.18
N LYS A 204 -8.71 -3.93 2.94
CA LYS A 204 -9.81 -2.96 2.89
C LYS A 204 -10.76 -3.20 1.72
N LEU A 205 -10.42 -4.11 0.80
CA LEU A 205 -11.28 -4.53 -0.31
C LEU A 205 -12.20 -5.72 0.04
N PHE A 206 -11.94 -6.50 1.09
CA PHE A 206 -12.86 -7.57 1.54
C PHE A 206 -14.31 -7.13 1.74
N PRO A 207 -14.59 -5.89 2.21
CA PRO A 207 -15.95 -5.39 2.35
C PRO A 207 -16.75 -5.29 1.03
N ILE A 208 -16.15 -5.54 -0.14
CA ILE A 208 -16.90 -5.72 -1.40
C ILE A 208 -17.98 -6.80 -1.22
N LEU A 209 -17.69 -7.90 -0.51
CA LEU A 209 -18.68 -8.94 -0.24
C LEU A 209 -19.81 -8.44 0.67
N MET A 210 -19.52 -7.50 1.58
CA MET A 210 -20.52 -6.85 2.43
C MET A 210 -21.36 -5.82 1.68
N LEU A 211 -20.89 -5.34 0.53
CA LEU A 211 -21.70 -4.50 -0.34
C LEU A 211 -22.77 -5.33 -1.07
N ILE A 212 -22.37 -6.53 -1.52
CA ILE A 212 -23.25 -7.48 -2.20
C ILE A 212 -24.30 -8.01 -1.21
N TRP A 213 -23.90 -8.27 0.05
CA TRP A 213 -24.79 -8.78 1.09
C TRP A 213 -25.02 -7.73 2.20
N PRO A 214 -26.18 -7.05 2.26
CA PRO A 214 -26.42 -6.01 3.25
C PRO A 214 -26.44 -6.59 4.68
N TYR A 215 -25.72 -5.93 5.58
CA TYR A 215 -25.70 -6.23 7.02
C TYR A 215 -26.23 -5.04 7.80
N ASP A 216 -27.06 -5.29 8.82
CA ASP A 216 -27.78 -4.27 9.58
C ASP A 216 -26.90 -3.32 10.42
N ARG A 217 -25.58 -3.58 10.55
CA ARG A 217 -24.64 -2.74 11.33
C ARG A 217 -23.36 -2.40 10.56
N THR A 218 -23.48 -1.43 9.65
CA THR A 218 -22.38 -0.91 8.80
C THR A 218 -21.23 -0.27 9.60
N THR A 219 -21.54 0.41 10.71
CA THR A 219 -20.55 1.10 11.57
C THR A 219 -19.61 0.16 12.33
N ILE A 220 -20.14 -0.97 12.81
CA ILE A 220 -19.34 -1.99 13.51
C ILE A 220 -18.37 -2.65 12.54
N SER A 221 -18.85 -2.95 11.33
CA SER A 221 -18.02 -3.54 10.28
C SER A 221 -16.81 -2.68 9.93
N THR A 222 -17.00 -1.38 9.66
CA THR A 222 -15.89 -0.50 9.26
C THR A 222 -14.83 -0.34 10.34
N THR A 223 -15.24 -0.33 11.61
CA THR A 223 -14.29 -0.31 12.74
C THR A 223 -13.42 -1.56 12.75
N ILE A 224 -14.03 -2.75 12.60
CA ILE A 224 -13.30 -4.03 12.56
C ILE A 224 -12.33 -4.07 11.38
N ILE A 225 -12.79 -3.68 10.18
CA ILE A 225 -11.97 -3.65 8.97
C ILE A 225 -10.75 -2.74 9.15
N ASN A 226 -10.94 -1.56 9.75
CA ASN A 226 -9.85 -0.62 10.00
C ASN A 226 -8.82 -1.18 10.99
N VAL A 227 -9.27 -1.87 12.05
CA VAL A 227 -8.37 -2.52 13.02
C VAL A 227 -7.59 -3.65 12.34
N ILE A 228 -8.25 -4.53 11.60
CA ILE A 228 -7.58 -5.63 10.88
C ILE A 228 -6.59 -5.06 9.85
N GLY A 229 -6.99 -4.04 9.10
CA GLY A 229 -6.11 -3.36 8.13
C GLY A 229 -4.88 -2.75 8.80
N PHE A 230 -5.02 -2.17 9.99
CA PHE A 230 -3.90 -1.64 10.77
C PHE A 230 -2.95 -2.75 11.26
N LEU A 231 -3.48 -3.87 11.74
CA LEU A 231 -2.67 -5.02 12.14
C LEU A 231 -1.93 -5.64 10.95
N ASN A 232 -2.61 -5.78 9.82
CA ASN A 232 -2.03 -6.34 8.60
C ASN A 232 -0.89 -5.50 8.03
N THR A 233 -1.09 -4.18 7.97
CA THR A 233 -0.04 -3.23 7.56
C THR A 233 1.13 -3.23 8.54
N THR A 234 0.88 -3.40 9.85
CA THR A 234 1.94 -3.54 10.86
C THR A 234 2.77 -4.81 10.62
N GLU A 235 2.12 -5.96 10.40
CA GLU A 235 2.83 -7.21 10.12
C GLU A 235 3.60 -7.15 8.80
N ALA A 236 2.97 -6.64 7.73
CA ALA A 236 3.66 -6.47 6.44
C ALA A 236 4.91 -5.59 6.57
N LEU A 237 4.80 -4.46 7.28
CA LEU A 237 5.94 -3.60 7.55
C LEU A 237 6.99 -4.30 8.42
N LYS A 238 6.60 -5.13 9.40
CA LYS A 238 7.55 -5.92 10.19
C LYS A 238 8.31 -6.91 9.31
N LEU A 239 7.63 -7.58 8.40
CA LEU A 239 8.23 -8.58 7.51
C LEU A 239 9.26 -7.98 6.54
N VAL A 240 9.00 -6.77 6.05
CA VAL A 240 9.87 -6.07 5.10
C VAL A 240 10.98 -5.29 5.81
N THR A 241 10.65 -4.57 6.88
CA THR A 241 11.61 -3.67 7.53
C THR A 241 12.42 -4.32 8.64
N ASN A 242 11.95 -5.44 9.19
CA ASN A 242 12.48 -6.11 10.37
C ASN A 242 12.64 -5.20 11.60
N MET A 243 11.97 -4.05 11.65
CA MET A 243 12.00 -3.11 12.77
C MET A 243 11.24 -3.64 13.99
N ASN A 244 11.36 -3.00 15.15
CA ASN A 244 10.59 -3.36 16.34
C ASN A 244 9.09 -3.04 16.12
N TYR A 245 8.21 -3.87 16.67
CA TYR A 245 6.76 -3.67 16.55
C TYR A 245 6.32 -2.29 17.05
N ILE A 246 6.85 -1.84 18.20
CA ILE A 246 6.54 -0.52 18.77
C ILE A 246 6.89 0.61 17.80
N SER A 247 8.04 0.52 17.16
CA SER A 247 8.48 1.52 16.20
C SER A 247 7.56 1.59 14.99
N ILE A 248 7.16 0.42 14.48
CA ILE A 248 6.26 0.32 13.31
C ILE A 248 4.88 0.86 13.66
N THR A 249 4.32 0.48 14.80
CA THR A 249 2.98 0.93 15.21
C THR A 249 2.94 2.43 15.46
N VAL A 250 4.00 3.01 16.03
CA VAL A 250 4.11 4.48 16.18
C VAL A 250 4.21 5.16 14.82
N ILE A 251 5.05 4.68 13.90
CA ILE A 251 5.16 5.24 12.55
C ILE A 251 3.81 5.18 11.83
N LEU A 252 3.16 4.02 11.85
CA LEU A 252 1.89 3.81 11.17
C LEU A 252 0.77 4.64 11.80
N GLY A 253 0.74 4.77 13.13
CA GLY A 253 -0.19 5.63 13.85
C GLY A 253 -0.04 7.10 13.46
N ILE A 254 1.19 7.62 13.47
CA ILE A 254 1.48 9.00 13.04
C ILE A 254 1.13 9.20 11.57
N SER A 255 1.48 8.24 10.71
CA SER A 255 1.20 8.30 9.27
C SER A 255 -0.30 8.28 8.97
N THR A 256 -1.08 7.52 9.74
CA THR A 256 -2.55 7.46 9.63
C THR A 256 -3.19 8.78 10.11
N ALA A 257 -2.69 9.35 11.20
CA ALA A 257 -3.14 10.66 11.67
C ALA A 257 -2.85 11.76 10.65
N LEU A 258 -1.63 11.78 10.08
CA LEU A 258 -1.25 12.72 9.03
C LEU A 258 -2.09 12.54 7.76
N LYS A 259 -2.30 11.30 7.31
CA LYS A 259 -3.21 10.98 6.20
C LYS A 259 -4.57 11.64 6.39
N ASN A 260 -5.19 11.42 7.55
CA ASN A 260 -6.54 11.92 7.82
C ASN A 260 -6.56 13.46 7.90
N LEU A 261 -5.57 14.07 8.56
CA LEU A 261 -5.47 15.52 8.70
C LEU A 261 -5.26 16.21 7.35
N ILE A 262 -4.31 15.73 6.55
CA ILE A 262 -3.94 16.31 5.26
C ILE A 262 -5.08 16.13 4.25
N SER A 263 -5.66 14.92 4.20
CA SER A 263 -6.80 14.63 3.31
C SER A 263 -7.96 15.58 3.58
N ARG A 264 -8.38 15.69 4.84
CA ARG A 264 -9.49 16.57 5.25
C ARG A 264 -9.21 18.04 5.03
N SER A 265 -7.98 18.50 5.31
CA SER A 265 -7.61 19.90 5.11
C SER A 265 -7.68 20.29 3.62
N ILE A 266 -7.12 19.46 2.74
CA ILE A 266 -7.09 19.74 1.31
C ILE A 266 -8.50 19.63 0.70
N LEU A 267 -9.25 18.59 1.04
CA LEU A 267 -10.61 18.41 0.54
C LEU A 267 -11.56 19.50 1.06
N GLY A 268 -11.42 19.91 2.33
CA GLY A 268 -12.22 21.00 2.91
C GLY A 268 -11.94 22.35 2.25
N VAL A 269 -10.68 22.65 1.93
CA VAL A 269 -10.32 23.85 1.15
C VAL A 269 -10.90 23.80 -0.26
N LEU A 270 -10.81 22.64 -0.92
CA LEU A 270 -11.35 22.44 -2.27
C LEU A 270 -12.87 22.64 -2.31
N VAL A 271 -13.60 22.06 -1.35
CA VAL A 271 -15.06 22.20 -1.27
C VAL A 271 -15.47 23.62 -0.89
N SER A 272 -14.73 24.28 0.01
CA SER A 272 -15.00 25.70 0.34
C SER A 272 -14.80 26.62 -0.86
N TYR A 273 -13.79 26.36 -1.70
CA TYR A 273 -13.59 27.09 -2.94
C TYR A 273 -14.77 26.93 -3.92
N MET A 274 -15.34 25.72 -3.99
CA MET A 274 -16.50 25.42 -4.86
C MET A 274 -17.82 25.95 -4.30
N SER A 275 -18.03 25.89 -2.97
CA SER A 275 -19.30 26.20 -2.30
C SER A 275 -19.38 27.64 -1.75
N ASN A 276 -18.31 28.43 -1.83
CA ASN A 276 -18.19 29.78 -1.27
C ASN A 276 -18.54 29.89 0.24
N SER A 277 -18.52 28.76 0.95
CA SER A 277 -18.89 28.62 2.36
C SER A 277 -17.67 28.76 3.28
N THR A 278 -17.88 29.15 4.53
CA THR A 278 -16.80 29.41 5.48
C THR A 278 -16.04 28.12 5.86
N ILE A 279 -14.74 28.08 5.59
CA ILE A 279 -13.83 26.95 5.86
C ILE A 279 -13.92 26.43 7.30
N SER A 280 -14.08 27.33 8.27
CA SER A 280 -14.08 27.00 9.70
C SER A 280 -15.27 26.12 10.12
N GLN A 281 -16.46 26.36 9.56
CA GLN A 281 -17.66 25.58 9.85
C GLN A 281 -17.55 24.15 9.31
N ILE A 282 -17.00 24.01 8.09
CA ILE A 282 -16.73 22.73 7.46
C ILE A 282 -15.74 21.93 8.30
N GLN A 283 -14.61 22.53 8.67
CA GLN A 283 -13.58 21.86 9.48
C GLN A 283 -14.08 21.45 10.87
N THR A 284 -14.93 22.26 11.51
CA THR A 284 -15.49 21.93 12.83
C THR A 284 -16.51 20.78 12.73
N SER A 285 -17.33 20.75 11.68
CA SER A 285 -18.28 19.65 11.45
C SER A 285 -17.57 18.30 11.23
N GLU A 286 -16.53 18.30 10.40
CA GLU A 286 -15.70 17.13 10.13
C GLU A 286 -14.94 16.65 11.37
N TYR A 287 -14.44 17.60 12.17
CA TYR A 287 -13.74 17.30 13.42
C TYR A 287 -14.66 16.61 14.43
N ASN A 288 -15.89 17.11 14.60
CA ASN A 288 -16.88 16.51 15.49
C ASN A 288 -17.27 15.10 15.04
N GLU A 289 -17.47 14.87 13.74
CA GLU A 289 -17.77 13.54 13.22
C GLU A 289 -16.61 12.54 13.46
N THR A 290 -15.35 12.99 13.35
CA THR A 290 -14.21 12.15 13.75
C THR A 290 -14.22 11.78 15.22
N ILE A 291 -14.51 12.75 16.09
CA ILE A 291 -14.54 12.50 17.52
C ILE A 291 -15.63 11.49 17.83
N ASP A 292 -16.80 11.63 17.22
CA ASP A 292 -17.92 10.71 17.42
C ASP A 292 -17.58 9.31 16.89
N SER A 293 -16.97 9.20 15.70
CA SER A 293 -16.50 7.92 15.17
C SER A 293 -15.42 7.28 16.05
N LEU A 294 -14.46 8.07 16.55
CA LEU A 294 -13.40 7.58 17.43
C LEU A 294 -13.99 7.12 18.76
N ARG A 295 -14.92 7.88 19.34
CA ARG A 295 -15.62 7.52 20.57
C ARG A 295 -16.38 6.20 20.41
N ASN A 296 -17.14 6.06 19.32
CA ASN A 296 -17.85 4.81 19.01
C ASN A 296 -16.88 3.63 18.86
N SER A 297 -15.72 3.84 18.23
CA SER A 297 -14.70 2.78 18.09
C SER A 297 -14.07 2.38 19.43
N ILE A 298 -13.81 3.35 20.32
CA ILE A 298 -13.27 3.11 21.65
C ILE A 298 -14.29 2.38 22.52
N ASP A 299 -15.55 2.81 22.49
CA ASP A 299 -16.62 2.19 23.26
C ASP A 299 -16.90 0.76 22.76
N PHE A 300 -16.81 0.52 21.46
CA PHE A 300 -16.85 -0.83 20.89
C PHE A 300 -15.69 -1.71 21.36
N LEU A 301 -14.44 -1.21 21.30
CA LEU A 301 -13.27 -1.96 21.77
C LEU A 301 -13.35 -2.27 23.27
N ARG A 302 -13.90 -1.37 24.08
CA ARG A 302 -14.19 -1.63 25.51
C ARG A 302 -15.21 -2.74 25.67
N SER A 303 -16.32 -2.70 24.92
CA SER A 303 -17.34 -3.74 24.98
C SER A 303 -16.80 -5.13 24.60
N LEU A 304 -15.92 -5.20 23.58
CA LEU A 304 -15.24 -6.44 23.20
C LEU A 304 -14.31 -6.95 24.31
N LYS A 305 -13.52 -6.04 24.90
CA LYS A 305 -12.65 -6.38 26.02
C LYS A 305 -13.46 -6.97 27.19
N ASP A 306 -14.57 -6.32 27.54
CA ASP A 306 -15.42 -6.77 28.65
C ASP A 306 -16.08 -8.13 28.34
N SER A 307 -16.43 -8.40 27.07
CA SER A 307 -16.96 -9.70 26.63
C SER A 307 -15.93 -10.84 26.59
N LEU A 308 -14.65 -10.54 26.44
CA LEU A 308 -13.57 -11.54 26.43
C LEU A 308 -13.08 -11.90 27.84
N ILE A 309 -13.40 -11.07 28.84
CA ILE A 309 -12.99 -11.25 30.24
C ILE A 309 -14.04 -12.05 31.03
N ASN A 310 -15.30 -12.10 30.56
CA ASN A 310 -16.38 -12.93 31.08
C ASN A 310 -16.45 -14.27 30.34
#